data_AF-A0A534Q0K7-F1
#
_entry.id   AF-A0A534Q0K7-F1
#
_cell.length_a   1.000
_cell.length_b   1.000
_cell.length_c   1.000
_cell.angle_alpha   90.00
_cell.angle_beta   90.00
_cell.angle_gamma   90.00
#
_symmetry.space_group_name_H-M   'P 1'
#
loop_
_entity.id
_entity.type
_entity.pdbx_description
1 polymer ?
#
loop_
_entity_poly.entity_id
_entity_poly.type
_entity_poly.pdbx_seq_one_letter_code
_entity_poly.pdbx_strand_id
1 'polypeptide(L)'
;PSRSLRQFLYAEPSIEAEKRLTATEVCQPVMASLGLALDALLKRMGVKADFTLGHSLGEFAAAAAAGVLSPEDCVRLVQRRGEAMVALRLSDPGAMASAASASSSPT
;
A
#
# COMPACT_ATOMS: atom_id res chain seq x y z
N PRO A 1 -8.27 -19.08 -7.09
CA PRO A 1 -9.10 -18.01 -7.68
C PRO A 1 -8.77 -16.64 -7.06
N SER A 2 -8.38 -15.66 -7.89
CA SER A 2 -8.07 -14.30 -7.43
C SER A 2 -9.33 -13.64 -6.88
N ARG A 3 -9.36 -13.41 -5.57
CA ARG A 3 -10.42 -12.70 -4.86
C ARG A 3 -10.40 -11.22 -5.27
N SER A 4 -11.56 -10.64 -5.61
CA SER A 4 -11.67 -9.21 -5.92
C SER A 4 -11.33 -8.36 -4.69
N LEU A 5 -10.49 -7.34 -4.85
CA LEU A 5 -10.11 -6.41 -3.77
C LEU A 5 -11.32 -5.64 -3.20
N ARG A 6 -12.39 -5.48 -3.99
CA ARG A 6 -13.63 -4.80 -3.58
C ARG A 6 -14.27 -5.42 -2.34
N GLN A 7 -14.13 -6.74 -2.16
CA GLN A 7 -14.72 -7.43 -1.00
C GLN A 7 -14.06 -7.05 0.33
N PHE A 8 -12.86 -6.48 0.29
CA PHE A 8 -12.15 -6.01 1.48
C PHE A 8 -12.41 -4.52 1.71
N LEU A 9 -12.48 -3.71 0.64
CA LEU A 9 -12.76 -2.27 0.73
C LEU A 9 -14.20 -1.94 1.11
N TYR A 10 -15.17 -2.75 0.69
CA TYR A 10 -16.60 -2.50 0.88
C TYR A 10 -17.26 -3.57 1.76
N ALA A 11 -16.51 -4.18 2.68
CA ALA A 11 -17.07 -5.08 3.67
C ALA A 11 -17.85 -4.31 4.75
N GLU A 12 -18.87 -4.94 5.33
CA GLU A 12 -19.51 -4.40 6.54
C GLU A 12 -18.48 -4.27 7.67
N PRO A 13 -18.38 -3.10 8.32
CA PRO A 13 -17.42 -2.86 9.39
C PRO A 13 -17.55 -3.88 10.52
N SER A 14 -16.47 -4.59 10.80
CA SER A 14 -16.37 -5.56 11.89
C SER A 14 -14.90 -5.84 12.21
N ILE A 15 -14.62 -6.35 13.41
CA ILE A 15 -13.26 -6.76 13.82
C ILE A 15 -12.67 -7.75 12.81
N GLU A 16 -13.48 -8.69 12.32
CA GLU A 16 -13.04 -9.68 11.34
C GLU A 16 -12.78 -9.04 9.96
N ALA A 17 -13.60 -8.07 9.53
CA ALA A 17 -13.33 -7.34 8.29
C ALA A 17 -12.03 -6.54 8.37
N GLU A 18 -11.77 -5.87 9.50
CA GLU A 18 -10.54 -5.13 9.75
C GLU A 18 -9.32 -6.06 9.74
N LYS A 19 -9.39 -7.19 10.44
CA LYS A 19 -8.33 -8.21 10.46
C LYS A 19 -8.02 -8.74 9.05
N ARG A 20 -9.04 -9.01 8.24
CA ARG A 20 -8.83 -9.46 6.84
C ARG A 20 -8.24 -8.36 5.96
N LEU A 21 -8.68 -7.11 6.12
CA LEU A 21 -8.18 -5.98 5.34
C LEU A 21 -6.72 -5.67 5.69
N THR A 22 -6.34 -5.79 6.96
CA THR A 22 -4.99 -5.48 7.47
C THR A 22 -3.97 -6.61 7.29
N ALA A 23 -4.41 -7.82 6.92
CA ALA A 23 -3.50 -8.90 6.54
C ALA A 23 -2.56 -8.43 5.41
N THR A 24 -1.24 -8.66 5.55
CA THR A 24 -0.21 -8.02 4.71
C THR A 24 -0.40 -8.30 3.22
N GLU A 25 -0.73 -9.53 2.86
CA GLU A 25 -0.99 -10.00 1.50
C GLU A 25 -2.27 -9.40 0.87
N VAL A 26 -3.19 -8.88 1.69
CA VAL A 26 -4.40 -8.18 1.25
C VAL A 26 -4.20 -6.67 1.26
N CYS A 27 -3.70 -6.13 2.37
CA CYS A 27 -3.51 -4.71 2.60
C CYS A 27 -2.63 -4.09 1.52
N GLN A 28 -1.53 -4.76 1.15
CA GLN A 28 -0.61 -4.27 0.14
C GLN A 28 -1.28 -3.93 -1.21
N PRO A 29 -1.91 -4.90 -1.92
CA PRO A 29 -2.56 -4.60 -3.18
C PRO A 29 -3.79 -3.68 -3.04
N VAL A 30 -4.50 -3.71 -1.90
CA VAL A 30 -5.59 -2.76 -1.62
C VAL A 30 -5.07 -1.33 -1.56
N MET A 31 -4.02 -1.06 -0.79
CA MET A 31 -3.44 0.27 -0.65
C MET A 31 -2.87 0.78 -1.98
N ALA A 32 -2.17 -0.06 -2.75
CA ALA A 32 -1.69 0.31 -4.07
C ALA A 32 -2.84 0.67 -5.03
N SER A 33 -3.91 -0.14 -5.04
CA SER A 33 -5.09 0.12 -5.87
C SER A 33 -5.79 1.43 -5.48
N LEU A 34 -5.90 1.71 -4.18
CA LEU A 34 -6.46 2.97 -3.70
C LEU A 34 -5.60 4.17 -4.10
N GLY A 35 -4.27 4.07 -3.97
CA GLY A 35 -3.35 5.11 -4.42
C GLY A 35 -3.47 5.41 -5.91
N LEU A 36 -3.54 4.36 -6.75
CA LEU A 36 -3.75 4.50 -8.20
C LEU A 36 -5.11 5.10 -8.55
N ALA A 37 -6.17 4.75 -7.82
CA ALA A 37 -7.50 5.34 -8.00
C ALA A 37 -7.52 6.83 -7.67
N LEU A 38 -6.81 7.23 -6.60
CA LEU A 38 -6.66 8.64 -6.22
C LEU A 38 -5.82 9.42 -7.24
N ASP A 39 -4.71 8.85 -7.73
CA ASP A 39 -3.92 9.44 -8.82
C ASP A 39 -4.77 9.66 -10.09
N ALA A 40 -5.55 8.65 -10.50
CA ALA A 40 -6.45 8.75 -11.64
C ALA A 40 -7.54 9.81 -11.43
N LEU A 41 -8.08 9.94 -10.21
CA LEU A 41 -9.05 10.99 -9.86
C LEU A 41 -8.43 12.38 -9.99
N LEU A 42 -7.23 12.58 -9.43
CA LEU A 42 -6.52 13.86 -9.51
C LEU A 42 -6.21 14.25 -10.96
N LYS A 43 -5.74 13.30 -11.77
CA LYS A 43 -5.51 13.50 -13.22
C LYS A 43 -6.78 13.91 -13.96
N ARG A 44 -7.93 13.31 -13.62
CA ARG A 44 -9.25 13.71 -14.18
C ARG A 44 -9.67 15.12 -13.76
N MET A 45 -9.23 15.59 -12.60
CA MET A 45 -9.43 16.96 -12.12
C MET A 45 -8.41 17.94 -12.72
N GLY A 46 -7.53 17.51 -13.62
CA GLY A 46 -6.53 18.34 -14.28
C GLY A 46 -5.23 18.54 -13.51
N VAL A 47 -5.07 17.88 -12.35
CA VAL A 47 -3.82 17.92 -11.59
C VAL A 47 -2.73 17.16 -12.33
N LYS A 48 -1.58 17.81 -12.53
CA LYS A 48 -0.36 17.21 -13.10
C LYS A 48 0.73 17.31 -12.05
N ALA A 49 1.22 16.17 -11.59
CA ALA A 49 2.32 16.13 -10.64
C ALA A 49 3.66 16.29 -11.37
N ASP A 50 4.52 17.20 -10.93
CA ASP A 50 5.89 17.32 -11.42
C ASP A 50 6.79 16.21 -10.86
N PHE A 51 6.49 15.75 -9.64
CA PHE A 51 7.20 14.69 -8.93
C PHE A 51 6.22 13.76 -8.22
N THR A 52 6.60 12.48 -8.09
CA THR A 52 5.88 11.50 -7.29
C THR A 52 6.84 10.84 -6.30
N LEU A 53 6.36 10.60 -5.09
CA LEU A 53 7.11 9.99 -4.01
C LEU A 53 6.17 9.06 -3.24
N GLY A 54 6.72 7.97 -2.72
CA GLY A 54 5.99 7.03 -1.89
C GLY A 54 6.88 6.52 -0.76
N HIS A 55 6.26 6.13 0.35
CA HIS A 55 6.99 5.56 1.48
C HIS A 55 6.78 4.04 1.51
N SER A 56 7.87 3.26 1.49
CA SER A 56 7.82 1.79 1.50
C SER A 56 6.90 1.26 0.40
N LEU A 57 5.79 0.59 0.74
CA LEU A 57 4.77 0.16 -0.23
C LEU A 57 4.29 1.28 -1.17
N GLY A 58 4.24 2.53 -0.70
CA GLY A 58 3.80 3.66 -1.52
C GLY A 58 4.68 3.91 -2.75
N GLU A 59 5.94 3.47 -2.75
CA GLU A 59 6.87 3.67 -3.87
C GLU A 59 6.37 3.00 -5.15
N PHE A 60 5.69 1.86 -5.05
CA PHE A 60 5.13 1.16 -6.21
C PHE A 60 4.00 1.98 -6.88
N ALA A 61 3.11 2.55 -6.07
CA ALA A 61 2.04 3.41 -6.57
C ALA A 61 2.60 4.72 -7.16
N ALA A 62 3.64 5.29 -6.54
CA ALA A 62 4.34 6.46 -7.08
C ALA A 62 4.99 6.16 -8.44
N ALA A 63 5.72 5.05 -8.54
CA ALA A 63 6.35 4.61 -9.79
C ALA A 63 5.32 4.40 -10.91
N ALA A 64 4.16 3.82 -10.60
CA ALA A 64 3.06 3.67 -11.55
C ALA A 64 2.40 5.02 -11.92
N ALA A 65 2.21 5.92 -10.96
CA ALA A 65 1.70 7.27 -11.21
C ALA A 65 2.63 8.07 -12.14
N ALA A 66 3.94 7.86 -12.03
CA ALA A 66 4.98 8.40 -12.91
C ALA A 66 5.09 7.68 -14.28
N GLY A 67 4.34 6.60 -14.51
CA GLY A 67 4.36 5.84 -15.76
C GLY A 67 5.54 4.87 -15.92
N VAL A 68 6.31 4.60 -14.85
CA VAL A 68 7.40 3.60 -14.87
C VAL A 68 6.84 2.17 -14.92
N LEU A 69 5.67 1.95 -14.31
CA LEU A 69 4.93 0.69 -14.31
C LEU A 69 3.50 0.93 -14.79
N SER A 70 2.90 -0.06 -15.45
CA SER A 70 1.46 -0.03 -15.69
C SER A 70 0.71 -0.16 -14.35
N PRO A 71 -0.49 0.43 -14.18
CA PRO A 71 -1.32 0.22 -13.00
C PRO A 71 -1.59 -1.26 -12.72
N GLU A 72 -1.81 -2.06 -13.77
CA GLU A 72 -2.06 -3.49 -13.68
C GLU A 72 -0.84 -4.24 -13.13
N ASP A 73 0.36 -3.94 -13.63
CA ASP A 73 1.59 -4.58 -13.18
C ASP A 73 1.98 -4.13 -11.77
N CYS A 74 1.70 -2.88 -11.41
CA CYS A 74 1.87 -2.39 -10.04
C CYS A 74 1.05 -3.23 -9.05
N VAL A 75 -0.25 -3.43 -9.31
CA VAL A 75 -1.11 -4.24 -8.43
C VAL A 75 -0.63 -5.69 -8.36
N ARG A 76 -0.24 -6.29 -9.50
CA ARG A 76 0.29 -7.66 -9.54
C ARG A 76 1.60 -7.80 -8.76
N LEU A 77 2.54 -6.87 -8.94
CA LEU A 77 3.83 -6.88 -8.25
C LEU A 77 3.65 -6.75 -6.74
N VAL A 78 2.81 -5.82 -6.32
CA VAL A 78 2.51 -5.59 -4.91
C VAL A 78 1.79 -6.78 -4.27
N GLN A 79 0.86 -7.42 -4.98
CA GLN A 79 0.25 -8.66 -4.52
C GLN A 79 1.31 -9.74 -4.27
N ARG A 80 2.22 -9.96 -5.24
CA ARG A 80 3.31 -10.93 -5.10
C ARG A 80 4.25 -10.60 -3.95
N ARG A 81 4.53 -9.31 -3.73
CA ARG A 81 5.32 -8.83 -2.59
C ARG A 81 4.66 -9.20 -1.25
N GLY A 82 3.35 -8.95 -1.12
CA GLY A 82 2.59 -9.32 0.07
C GLY A 82 2.58 -10.84 0.32
N GLU A 83 2.33 -11.63 -0.72
CA GLU A 83 2.38 -13.10 -0.66
C GLU A 83 3.78 -13.60 -0.25
N ALA A 84 4.84 -13.04 -0.84
CA ALA A 84 6.22 -13.41 -0.52
C ALA A 84 6.58 -13.08 0.93
N MET A 85 6.19 -11.90 1.43
CA MET A 85 6.45 -11.51 2.82
C MET A 85 5.82 -12.46 3.83
N VAL A 86 4.59 -12.91 3.58
CA VAL A 86 3.89 -13.85 4.47
C VAL A 86 4.42 -15.28 4.33
N ALA A 87 4.92 -15.65 3.15
CA ALA A 87 5.51 -16.96 2.91
C ALA A 87 6.87 -17.16 3.63
N LEU A 88 7.57 -16.07 3.95
CA LEU A 88 8.82 -16.12 4.71
C LEU A 88 8.55 -16.59 6.15
N ARG A 89 8.84 -17.86 6.42
CA ARG A 89 8.82 -18.43 7.77
C ARG A 89 10.15 -18.15 8.46
N LEU A 90 10.21 -17.05 9.19
CA LEU A 90 11.38 -16.68 9.98
C LEU A 90 11.23 -17.20 11.41
N SER A 91 12.34 -17.62 12.02
CA SER A 91 12.38 -17.98 13.45
C SER A 91 12.12 -16.78 14.36
N ASP A 92 12.46 -15.59 13.90
CA ASP A 92 12.09 -14.31 14.48
C ASP A 92 11.49 -13.43 13.38
N PRO A 93 10.19 -13.11 13.43
CA PRO A 93 9.53 -12.28 12.42
C PRO A 93 9.88 -10.79 12.54
N GLY A 94 10.54 -10.38 13.62
CA GLY A 94 10.77 -8.97 13.94
C GLY A 94 9.49 -8.19 14.24
N ALA A 95 9.66 -6.93 14.63
CA ALA A 95 8.58 -5.97 14.80
C ALA A 95 9.08 -4.56 14.46
N MET A 96 8.15 -3.66 14.14
CA MET A 96 8.45 -2.24 13.93
C MET A 96 7.69 -1.39 14.94
N ALA A 97 8.36 -0.38 15.48
CA ALA A 97 7.76 0.61 16.36
C ALA A 97 8.19 2.01 15.91
N SER A 98 7.28 2.98 16.01
CA SER A 98 7.62 4.40 15.88
C SER A 98 7.96 4.95 17.26
N ALA A 99 9.06 5.71 17.36
CA ALA A 99 9.48 6.36 18.59
C ALA A 99 9.65 7.86 18.35
N ALA A 100 9.02 8.67 19.19
CA ALA A 100 9.21 10.11 19.16
C ALA A 100 10.46 10.48 19.95
N SER A 101 11.29 11.37 19.40
CA SER A 101 12.38 12.01 20.11
C SER A 101 12.16 13.52 20.08
N ALA A 102 12.08 14.14 21.25
CA ALA A 102 12.12 15.59 21.35
C ALA A 102 13.59 16.02 21.38
N SER A 103 14.04 16.76 20.36
CA SER A 103 15.33 17.44 20.45
C SER A 103 15.19 18.58 21.45
N SER A 104 15.90 18.52 22.58
CA SER A 104 16.10 19.70 23.41
C SER A 104 17.00 20.68 22.65
N SER A 105 16.46 21.84 22.26
CA SER A 105 17.26 22.95 21.75
C SER A 105 18.35 23.31 22.76
N PRO A 106 19.63 23.48 22.37
CA PRO A 106 20.60 24.12 23.25
C PRO A 106 20.19 25.60 23.39
N THR A 107 19.84 25.99 24.61
CA THR A 107 19.65 27.39 25.02
C THR A 107 20.97 28.15 25.00
#